data_AF-A0A1U7I2B1-F1
#
_entry.id   AF-A0A1U7I2B1-F1
#
_cell.length_a   1.000
_cell.length_b   1.000
_cell.length_c   1.000
_cell.angle_alpha   90.00
_cell.angle_beta   90.00
_cell.angle_gamma   90.00
#
_symmetry.space_group_name_H-M   'P 1'
#
loop_
_entity.id
_entity.type
_entity.pdbx_description
1 polymer ?
#
loop_
_entity_poly.entity_id
_entity_poly.type
_entity_poly.pdbx_seq_one_letter_code
_entity_poly.pdbx_strand_id
1 'polypeptide(L)'
;MVTTTVFHVKTYNSDGQKLFSKKAARQLLKIRHRGQFNQYLETLNITRIGWAELREMLALKLFLAARYGYHSHNMWRNLKPKQREYILTKFDINLDEQFRRLEDEYQRICSKW
;
A
#
# COMPACT_ATOMS: atom_id res chain seq x y z
N MET A 1 -15.85 -21.55 -4.93
CA MET A 1 -16.12 -20.89 -3.63
C MET A 1 -15.70 -19.43 -3.75
N VAL A 2 -16.67 -18.50 -3.83
CA VAL A 2 -16.38 -17.05 -3.91
C VAL A 2 -16.26 -16.54 -2.48
N THR A 3 -15.04 -16.26 -2.03
CA THR A 3 -14.81 -15.61 -0.73
C THR A 3 -15.21 -14.15 -0.83
N THR A 4 -16.48 -13.87 -0.58
CA THR A 4 -17.03 -12.51 -0.45
C THR A 4 -16.25 -11.77 0.62
N THR A 5 -15.38 -10.87 0.20
CA THR A 5 -14.52 -10.09 1.09
C THR A 5 -15.27 -8.82 1.47
N VAL A 6 -15.80 -8.79 2.69
CA VAL A 6 -16.42 -7.59 3.24
C VAL A 6 -15.32 -6.64 3.74
N PHE A 7 -15.13 -5.53 3.03
CA PHE A 7 -14.28 -4.42 3.45
C PHE A 7 -15.02 -3.61 4.51
N HIS A 8 -15.00 -4.06 5.77
CA HIS A 8 -15.52 -3.25 6.87
C HIS A 8 -14.61 -2.05 7.10
N VAL A 9 -15.05 -0.87 6.63
CA VAL A 9 -14.53 0.44 7.03
C VAL A 9 -15.22 0.78 8.35
N LYS A 10 -14.48 0.72 9.46
CA LYS A 10 -15.06 0.93 10.80
C LYS A 10 -14.69 2.27 11.43
N THR A 11 -13.76 3.02 10.84
CA THR A 11 -13.20 4.21 11.49
C THR A 11 -12.82 5.28 10.47
N TYR A 12 -12.95 6.53 10.88
CA TYR A 12 -12.49 7.71 10.17
C TYR A 12 -11.34 8.33 10.97
N ASN A 13 -10.39 9.00 10.30
CA ASN A 13 -9.41 9.84 11.01
C ASN A 13 -10.06 11.17 11.44
N SER A 14 -9.29 12.01 12.14
CA SER A 14 -9.68 13.35 12.58
C SER A 14 -10.16 14.25 11.43
N ASP A 15 -9.68 13.96 10.22
CA ASP A 15 -9.96 14.71 8.99
C ASP A 15 -11.12 14.11 8.17
N GLY A 16 -11.87 13.15 8.73
CA GLY A 16 -13.01 12.49 8.07
C GLY A 16 -12.63 11.50 6.95
N GLN A 17 -11.36 11.14 6.83
CA GLN A 17 -10.89 10.16 5.83
C GLN A 17 -11.13 8.73 6.30
N LYS A 18 -11.62 7.88 5.38
CA LYS A 18 -11.87 6.46 5.62
C LYS A 18 -10.58 5.73 5.97
N LEU A 19 -10.58 5.04 7.11
CA LEU A 19 -9.47 4.18 7.52
C LEU A 19 -9.73 2.73 7.12
N PHE A 20 -8.72 2.11 6.55
CA PHE A 20 -8.70 0.72 6.17
C PHE A 20 -8.29 -0.15 7.35
N SER A 21 -8.99 -1.26 7.55
CA SER A 21 -8.47 -2.32 8.41
C SER A 21 -7.21 -2.93 7.80
N LYS A 22 -6.31 -3.48 8.64
CA LYS A 22 -5.11 -4.20 8.16
C LYS A 22 -5.45 -5.31 7.16
N LYS A 23 -6.59 -6.00 7.35
CA LYS A 23 -7.07 -7.06 6.45
C LYS A 23 -7.47 -6.50 5.09
N ALA A 24 -8.26 -5.42 5.08
CA ALA A 24 -8.69 -4.72 3.87
C ALA A 24 -7.49 -4.19 3.08
N ALA A 25 -6.60 -3.44 3.73
CA ALA A 25 -5.40 -2.89 3.11
C ALA A 25 -4.50 -3.97 2.49
N ARG A 26 -4.29 -5.08 3.22
CA ARG A 26 -3.50 -6.21 2.72
C ARG A 26 -4.11 -6.87 1.48
N GLN A 27 -5.43 -7.03 1.46
CA GLN A 27 -6.15 -7.59 0.30
C GLN A 27 -6.10 -6.65 -0.90
N LEU A 28 -6.31 -5.35 -0.68
CA LEU A 28 -6.26 -4.34 -1.73
C LEU A 28 -4.86 -4.24 -2.36
N LEU A 29 -3.81 -4.30 -1.55
CA LEU A 29 -2.43 -4.37 -2.02
C LEU A 29 -2.03 -5.75 -2.57
N LYS A 30 -2.93 -6.74 -2.57
CA LYS A 30 -2.68 -8.12 -3.02
C LYS A 30 -1.45 -8.76 -2.36
N ILE A 31 -1.25 -8.51 -1.07
CA ILE A 31 -0.14 -9.07 -0.29
C ILE A 31 -0.59 -10.39 0.34
N ARG A 32 -0.02 -11.50 -0.13
CA ARG A 32 -0.42 -12.85 0.30
C ARG A 32 -0.11 -13.10 1.78
N HIS A 33 1.10 -12.79 2.23
CA HIS A 33 1.58 -13.15 3.56
C HIS A 33 1.38 -12.01 4.56
N ARG A 34 0.79 -12.31 5.73
CA ARG A 34 0.59 -11.34 6.82
C ARG A 34 1.92 -10.78 7.34
N GLY A 35 2.95 -11.62 7.43
CA GLY A 35 4.29 -11.20 7.88
C GLY A 35 4.89 -10.11 6.99
N GLN A 36 4.83 -10.29 5.67
CA GLN A 36 5.27 -9.30 4.69
C GLN A 36 4.52 -7.97 4.85
N PHE A 37 3.20 -8.01 5.04
CA PHE A 37 2.40 -6.81 5.26
C PHE A 37 2.79 -6.07 6.54
N ASN A 38 3.00 -6.78 7.65
CA ASN A 38 3.45 -6.19 8.89
C ASN A 38 4.84 -5.56 8.76
N GLN A 39 5.76 -6.23 8.04
CA GLN A 39 7.09 -5.68 7.76
C GLN A 39 7.01 -4.36 6.97
N TYR A 40 6.01 -4.19 6.09
CA TYR A 40 5.80 -2.94 5.37
C TYR A 40 5.30 -1.83 6.31
N LEU A 41 4.35 -2.16 7.20
CA LEU A 41 3.89 -1.23 8.23
C LEU A 41 5.04 -0.75 9.13
N GLU A 42 5.88 -1.67 9.59
CA GLU A 42 7.07 -1.36 10.40
C GLU A 42 8.09 -0.54 9.62
N THR A 43 8.27 -0.85 8.33
CA THR A 43 9.21 -0.12 7.47
C THR A 43 8.78 1.33 7.26
N LEU A 44 7.49 1.60 7.21
CA LEU A 44 6.95 2.94 6.99
C LEU A 44 6.49 3.63 8.28
N ASN A 45 6.63 2.97 9.43
CA ASN A 45 6.11 3.43 10.72
C ASN A 45 4.61 3.79 10.70
N ILE A 46 3.81 2.97 10.00
CA ILE A 46 2.37 3.21 9.80
C ILE A 46 1.56 2.58 10.94
N THR A 47 0.79 3.40 11.65
CA THR A 47 -0.12 2.96 12.72
C THR A 47 -1.59 2.94 12.29
N ARG A 48 -1.99 3.87 11.41
CA ARG A 48 -3.34 3.99 10.83
C ARG A 48 -3.22 3.97 9.32
N ILE A 49 -4.15 3.32 8.62
CA ILE A 49 -4.04 3.11 7.18
C ILE A 49 -5.16 3.89 6.50
N GLY A 50 -4.82 5.03 5.89
CA GLY A 50 -5.65 5.73 4.92
C GLY A 50 -5.14 5.51 3.49
N TRP A 51 -5.62 6.33 2.56
CA TRP A 51 -5.19 6.31 1.16
C TRP A 51 -3.73 6.72 0.98
N ALA A 52 -3.28 7.74 1.73
CA ALA A 52 -1.89 8.19 1.69
C ALA A 52 -0.94 7.06 2.13
N GLU A 53 -1.27 6.36 3.21
CA GLU A 53 -0.46 5.23 3.69
C GLU A 53 -0.49 4.05 2.74
N LEU A 54 -1.64 3.78 2.10
CA LEU A 54 -1.72 2.77 1.03
C LEU A 54 -0.82 3.11 -0.16
N ARG A 55 -0.72 4.39 -0.54
CA ARG A 55 0.16 4.86 -1.61
C ARG A 55 1.63 4.61 -1.26
N GLU A 56 2.05 4.94 -0.04
CA GLU A 56 3.41 4.68 0.45
C GLU A 56 3.71 3.17 0.51
N MET A 57 2.75 2.36 0.97
CA MET A 57 2.89 0.90 0.99
C MET A 57 2.99 0.31 -0.42
N LEU A 58 2.24 0.85 -1.39
CA LEU A 58 2.32 0.46 -2.79
C LEU A 58 3.69 0.83 -3.38
N ALA A 59 4.18 2.04 -3.10
CA ALA A 59 5.51 2.48 -3.52
C ALA A 59 6.61 1.56 -2.99
N LEU A 60 6.58 1.24 -1.69
CA LEU A 60 7.51 0.28 -1.09
C LEU A 60 7.41 -1.10 -1.73
N LYS A 61 6.19 -1.62 -1.94
CA LYS A 61 5.96 -2.92 -2.58
C LYS A 61 6.58 -2.96 -3.99
N LEU A 62 6.34 -1.94 -4.81
CA LEU A 62 6.86 -1.88 -6.18
C LEU A 62 8.38 -1.75 -6.19
N PHE A 63 8.94 -0.92 -5.30
CA PHE A 63 10.39 -0.80 -5.14
C PHE A 63 11.04 -2.13 -4.76
N LEU A 64 10.48 -2.86 -3.78
CA LEU A 64 11.01 -4.16 -3.36
C LEU A 64 10.87 -5.24 -4.45
N ALA A 65 9.86 -5.13 -5.30
CA ALA A 65 9.70 -6.01 -6.46
C ALA A 65 10.73 -5.71 -7.56
N ALA A 66 11.09 -4.44 -7.78
CA ALA A 66 12.12 -4.06 -8.75
C ALA A 66 13.54 -4.27 -8.21
N ARG A 67 13.74 -4.18 -6.89
CA ARG A 67 15.04 -4.33 -6.24
C ARG A 67 15.00 -5.33 -5.08
N TYR A 68 15.20 -6.59 -5.43
CA TYR A 68 15.35 -7.67 -4.45
C TYR A 68 16.64 -7.52 -3.64
N GLY A 69 16.54 -7.58 -2.31
CA GLY A 69 17.69 -7.54 -1.42
C GLY A 69 17.33 -7.40 0.06
N TYR A 70 18.11 -8.04 0.94
CA TYR A 70 17.92 -7.99 2.40
C TYR A 70 17.95 -6.55 2.95
N HIS A 71 18.79 -5.69 2.37
CA HIS A 71 18.92 -4.29 2.79
C HIS A 71 17.94 -3.33 2.12
N SER A 72 17.11 -3.77 1.17
CA SER A 72 16.21 -2.89 0.41
C SER A 72 15.20 -2.18 1.32
N HIS A 73 14.73 -2.84 2.38
CA HIS A 73 13.86 -2.19 3.38
C HIS A 73 14.54 -1.04 4.11
N ASN A 74 15.79 -1.25 4.57
CA ASN A 74 16.54 -0.21 5.27
C ASN A 74 16.89 0.94 4.31
N MET A 75 17.24 0.60 3.06
CA MET A 75 17.46 1.59 2.02
C MET A 75 16.22 2.48 1.84
N TRP A 76 15.03 1.90 1.70
CA TRP A 76 13.80 2.68 1.56
C TRP A 76 13.54 3.65 2.72
N ARG A 77 13.77 3.20 3.96
CA ARG A 77 13.62 4.05 5.16
C ARG A 77 14.53 5.27 5.11
N ASN A 78 15.76 5.10 4.65
CA ASN A 78 16.76 6.15 4.63
C ASN A 78 16.65 7.09 3.42
N LEU A 79 15.82 6.76 2.43
CA LEU A 79 15.56 7.63 1.28
C LEU A 79 14.60 8.75 1.64
N LYS A 80 14.96 9.99 1.26
CA LYS A 80 14.06 11.14 1.27
C LYS A 80 12.96 10.99 0.21
N PRO A 81 11.79 11.63 0.35
CA PRO A 81 10.68 11.52 -0.60
C PRO A 81 11.09 11.72 -2.07
N LYS A 82 11.81 12.80 -2.38
CA LYS A 82 12.33 13.08 -3.73
C LYS A 82 13.24 11.98 -4.28
N GLN A 83 14.00 11.31 -3.41
CA GLN A 83 14.88 10.21 -3.83
C GLN A 83 14.09 8.93 -4.10
N ARG A 84 13.01 8.68 -3.35
CA ARG A 84 12.08 7.57 -3.62
C ARG A 84 11.44 7.74 -4.98
N GLU A 85 10.91 8.93 -5.26
CA GLU A 85 10.34 9.28 -6.58
C GLU A 85 11.33 9.03 -7.70
N TYR A 86 12.55 9.58 -7.59
CA TYR A 86 13.61 9.37 -8.57
C TYR A 86 13.93 7.89 -8.80
N ILE A 87 14.00 7.10 -7.74
CA ILE A 87 14.29 5.67 -7.83
C ILE A 87 13.15 4.91 -8.50
N LEU A 88 11.89 5.22 -8.17
CA LEU A 88 10.74 4.62 -8.84
C LEU A 88 10.77 4.92 -10.35
N THR A 89 11.02 6.17 -10.73
CA THR A 89 11.20 6.55 -12.14
C THR A 89 12.36 5.80 -12.80
N LYS A 90 13.49 5.65 -12.10
CA LYS A 90 14.66 4.91 -12.62
C LYS A 90 14.34 3.43 -12.90
N PHE A 91 13.42 2.84 -12.16
CA PHE A 91 12.94 1.47 -12.38
C PHE A 91 11.74 1.39 -13.33
N ASP A 92 11.40 2.48 -14.01
CA ASP A 92 10.21 2.58 -14.89
C ASP A 92 8.89 2.26 -14.16
N ILE A 93 8.83 2.60 -12.87
CA ILE A 93 7.64 2.39 -12.04
C ILE A 93 6.80 3.66 -12.03
N ASN A 94 5.65 3.63 -12.70
CA ASN A 94 4.64 4.68 -12.61
C ASN A 94 3.73 4.46 -11.39
N LEU A 95 4.10 5.07 -10.24
CA LEU A 95 3.34 4.93 -9.00
C LEU A 95 1.91 5.45 -9.12
N ASP A 96 1.70 6.57 -9.81
CA ASP A 96 0.39 7.21 -9.90
C ASP A 96 -0.59 6.37 -10.70
N GLU A 97 -0.13 5.76 -11.79
CA GLU A 97 -0.94 4.82 -12.55
C GLU A 97 -1.30 3.57 -11.73
N GLN A 98 -0.34 2.99 -11.01
CA GLN A 98 -0.59 1.83 -10.16
C GLN A 98 -1.54 2.17 -9.00
N PHE A 99 -1.43 3.38 -8.45
CA PHE A 99 -2.31 3.86 -7.40
C PHE A 99 -3.73 4.07 -7.91
N ARG A 100 -3.91 4.69 -9.08
CA ARG A 100 -5.23 4.85 -9.72
C ARG A 100 -5.90 3.49 -9.97
N ARG A 101 -5.16 2.50 -10.48
CA ARG A 101 -5.68 1.13 -10.67
C ARG A 101 -6.16 0.51 -9.35
N LEU A 102 -5.47 0.82 -8.25
CA LEU A 102 -5.81 0.34 -6.91
C LEU A 102 -7.07 1.03 -6.36
N GLU A 103 -7.23 2.34 -6.63
CA GLU A 103 -8.46 3.09 -6.34
C GLU A 103 -9.65 2.54 -7.15
N ASP A 104 -9.49 2.32 -8.45
CA ASP A 104 -10.52 1.75 -9.32
C ASP A 104 -10.96 0.35 -8.85
N GLU A 105 -9.99 -0.48 -8.41
CA GLU A 105 -10.28 -1.80 -7.86
C GLU A 105 -11.10 -1.71 -6.57
N TYR A 106 -10.75 -0.79 -5.66
CA TYR A 106 -11.54 -0.53 -4.46
C TYR A 106 -12.96 -0.08 -4.80
N GLN A 107 -13.11 0.87 -5.73
CA GLN A 107 -14.43 1.35 -6.17
C GLN A 107 -15.26 0.20 -6.74
N ARG A 108 -14.70 -0.64 -7.61
CA ARG A 108 -15.40 -1.81 -8.16
C ARG A 108 -15.87 -2.80 -7.10
N ILE A 109 -15.10 -2.98 -6.02
CA ILE A 109 -15.49 -3.86 -4.92
C ILE A 109 -16.62 -3.21 -4.10
N CYS A 110 -16.55 -1.90 -3.87
CA CYS A 110 -17.56 -1.17 -3.11
C CYS A 110 -18.88 -0.99 -3.88
N SER A 111 -18.84 -0.74 -5.20
CA SER A 111 -20.03 -0.53 -6.04
C SER A 111 -20.77 -1.82 -6.44
N LYS A 112 -20.25 -2.99 -6.07
CA LYS A 112 -20.94 -4.29 -6.27
C LYS A 112 -22.00 -4.59 -5.20
N TRP A 113 -22.37 -3.58 -4.42
CA TRP A 113 -23.32 -3.62 -3.31
C TRP A 113 -24.22 -2.38 -3.38
#